data_AF-A0A7J7QMT1-F1
#
_entry.id   AF-A0A7J7QMT1-F1
#
_cell.length_a   1.000
_cell.length_b   1.000
_cell.length_c   1.000
_cell.angle_alpha   90.00
_cell.angle_beta   90.00
_cell.angle_gamma   90.00
#
_symmetry.space_group_name_H-M   'P 1'
#
loop_
_entity.id
_entity.type
_entity.pdbx_description
1 polymer ?
#
loop_
_entity_poly.entity_id
_entity_poly.type
_entity_poly.pdbx_seq_one_letter_code
_entity_poly.pdbx_strand_id
1 'polypeptide(L)'
;MDLPLITEATNDYYRNIYADPLLGPIFRGVNMVVLRQHVSYFIHQVTMFDAPMTERQLDYLRKVHKPVIARHNISQTHYDLMVGHLVDAMRTNGAQEQHLDMVQAKLQPLRDLFPPPSAATDTPVDGTLMVHHTQCPHKHYQQQQQLYAVHQEQSGVLDMDSSSMQDSSIHCCSSICTDFDSKDQQVGHAGSAAAQPKVKAWAKKLLRSLRGKLTD
;
A
#
# COMPACT_ATOMS: atom_id res chain seq x y z
N MET A 1 -13.09 10.37 -0.87
CA MET A 1 -13.06 8.96 -1.31
C MET A 1 -13.07 8.05 -0.09
N ASP A 2 -13.84 6.97 -0.06
CA ASP A 2 -13.90 6.08 1.10
C ASP A 2 -12.74 5.06 1.13
N LEU A 3 -12.46 4.51 2.32
CA LEU A 3 -11.37 3.56 2.54
C LEU A 3 -11.58 2.19 1.83
N PRO A 4 -12.80 1.62 1.77
CA PRO A 4 -13.05 0.40 1.01
C PRO A 4 -12.68 0.52 -0.47
N LEU A 5 -13.07 1.62 -1.14
CA LEU A 5 -12.73 1.86 -2.54
C LEU A 5 -11.22 1.93 -2.73
N ILE A 6 -10.51 2.68 -1.88
CA ILE A 6 -9.03 2.79 -1.96
C ILE A 6 -8.38 1.42 -1.82
N THR A 7 -8.90 0.57 -0.93
CA THR A 7 -8.36 -0.78 -0.67
C THR A 7 -8.52 -1.67 -1.90
N GLU A 8 -9.72 -1.74 -2.48
CA GLU A 8 -9.96 -2.56 -3.66
C GLU A 8 -9.23 -2.02 -4.90
N ALA A 9 -9.23 -0.70 -5.11
CA ALA A 9 -8.43 -0.07 -6.17
C ALA A 9 -6.94 -0.35 -6.02
N THR A 10 -6.39 -0.37 -4.80
CA THR A 10 -4.99 -0.74 -4.57
C THR A 10 -4.73 -2.20 -4.92
N ASN A 11 -5.67 -3.11 -4.62
CA ASN A 11 -5.55 -4.52 -4.96
C ASN A 11 -5.51 -4.72 -6.49
N ASP A 12 -6.43 -4.10 -7.23
CA ASP A 12 -6.49 -4.19 -8.69
C ASP A 12 -5.30 -3.50 -9.37
N TYR A 13 -4.88 -2.34 -8.85
CA TYR A 13 -3.67 -1.66 -9.29
C TYR A 13 -2.48 -2.63 -9.31
N TYR A 14 -2.23 -3.34 -8.22
CA TYR A 14 -1.11 -4.28 -8.19
C TYR A 14 -1.32 -5.52 -9.06
N ARG A 15 -2.55 -6.00 -9.26
CA ARG A 15 -2.81 -7.07 -10.23
C ARG A 15 -2.37 -6.64 -11.63
N ASN A 16 -2.71 -5.42 -12.01
CA ASN A 16 -2.34 -4.85 -13.31
C ASN A 16 -0.82 -4.65 -13.43
N ILE A 17 -0.17 -4.12 -12.39
CA ILE A 17 1.30 -3.97 -12.34
C ILE A 17 2.04 -5.31 -12.58
N TYR A 18 1.56 -6.41 -11.99
CA TYR A 18 2.20 -7.72 -12.17
C TYR A 18 1.91 -8.37 -13.52
N ALA A 19 0.76 -8.07 -14.11
CA ALA A 19 0.39 -8.53 -15.43
C ALA A 19 1.12 -7.74 -16.53
N ASP A 20 1.56 -6.52 -16.24
CA ASP A 20 2.27 -5.66 -17.18
C ASP A 20 3.70 -6.19 -17.44
N PRO A 21 4.07 -6.45 -18.70
CA PRO A 21 5.37 -7.03 -19.05
C PRO A 21 6.57 -6.10 -18.77
N LEU A 22 6.35 -4.78 -18.73
CA LEU A 22 7.39 -3.80 -18.41
C LEU A 22 7.51 -3.59 -16.90
N LEU A 23 6.40 -3.64 -16.16
CA LEU A 23 6.41 -3.36 -14.72
C LEU A 23 6.61 -4.60 -13.85
N GLY A 24 6.00 -5.73 -14.19
CA GLY A 24 6.03 -6.95 -13.38
C GLY A 24 7.44 -7.40 -12.96
N PRO A 25 8.45 -7.40 -13.85
CA PRO A 25 9.83 -7.75 -13.50
C PRO A 25 10.46 -6.86 -12.40
N ILE A 26 10.07 -5.58 -12.32
CA ILE A 26 10.59 -4.62 -11.33
C ILE A 26 10.18 -5.01 -9.91
N PHE A 27 8.99 -5.57 -9.75
CA PHE A 27 8.41 -5.90 -8.44
C PHE A 27 8.69 -7.35 -7.99
N ARG A 28 9.50 -8.13 -8.72
CA ARG A 28 9.84 -9.51 -8.33
C ARG A 28 10.54 -9.53 -6.97
N GLY A 29 10.00 -10.34 -6.05
CA GLY A 29 10.56 -10.52 -4.70
C GLY A 29 10.24 -9.38 -3.72
N VAL A 30 9.39 -8.42 -4.10
CA VAL A 30 8.93 -7.37 -3.19
C VAL A 30 7.80 -7.88 -2.30
N ASN A 31 7.82 -7.50 -1.01
CA ASN A 31 6.75 -7.87 -0.08
C ASN A 31 5.47 -7.08 -0.39
N MET A 32 4.48 -7.77 -0.94
CA MET A 32 3.23 -7.16 -1.39
C MET A 32 2.32 -6.65 -0.29
N VAL A 33 2.38 -7.24 0.90
CA VAL A 33 1.58 -6.76 2.03
C VAL A 33 2.03 -5.35 2.42
N VAL A 34 3.34 -5.16 2.53
CA VAL A 34 3.93 -3.85 2.87
C VAL A 34 3.69 -2.83 1.76
N LEU A 35 3.85 -3.25 0.51
CA LEU A 35 3.75 -2.36 -0.63
C LEU A 35 2.30 -1.89 -0.87
N ARG A 36 1.31 -2.78 -0.70
CA ARG A 36 -0.12 -2.40 -0.73
C ARG A 36 -0.47 -1.41 0.36
N GLN A 37 -0.07 -1.68 1.60
CA GLN A 37 -0.28 -0.75 2.71
C GLN A 37 0.30 0.64 2.38
N HIS A 38 1.55 0.68 1.91
CA HIS A 38 2.22 1.95 1.57
C HIS A 38 1.44 2.75 0.50
N VAL A 39 0.98 2.09 -0.56
CA VAL A 39 0.25 2.77 -1.64
C VAL A 39 -1.17 3.15 -1.23
N SER A 40 -1.88 2.34 -0.44
CA SER A 40 -3.19 2.74 0.11
C SER A 40 -3.06 4.00 0.98
N TYR A 41 -2.03 4.08 1.83
CA TYR A 41 -1.76 5.29 2.61
C TYR A 41 -1.42 6.48 1.71
N PHE A 42 -0.64 6.27 0.66
CA PHE A 42 -0.27 7.31 -0.29
C PHE A 42 -1.50 7.85 -1.05
N ILE A 43 -2.33 6.98 -1.62
CA ILE A 43 -3.57 7.36 -2.32
C ILE A 43 -4.50 8.10 -1.37
N HIS A 44 -4.66 7.60 -0.14
CA HIS A 44 -5.47 8.27 0.88
C HIS A 44 -4.93 9.69 1.18
N GLN A 45 -3.62 9.87 1.34
CA GLN A 45 -3.04 11.20 1.55
C GLN A 45 -3.25 12.13 0.35
N VAL A 46 -2.99 11.65 -0.87
CA VAL A 46 -3.16 12.44 -2.10
C VAL A 46 -4.62 12.84 -2.31
N THR A 47 -5.57 11.98 -1.95
CA THR A 47 -7.01 12.26 -2.13
C THR A 47 -7.62 13.10 -1.02
N MET A 48 -7.07 13.09 0.20
CA MET A 48 -7.65 13.82 1.35
C MET A 48 -7.05 15.22 1.56
N PHE A 49 -5.81 15.46 1.13
CA PHE A 49 -5.14 16.74 1.36
C PHE A 49 -4.93 17.49 0.04
N ASP A 50 -5.42 18.73 -0.03
CA ASP A 50 -5.28 19.60 -1.21
C ASP A 50 -3.96 20.38 -1.28
N ALA A 51 -3.04 20.09 -0.35
CA ALA A 51 -1.71 20.66 -0.40
C ALA A 51 -0.85 19.96 -1.47
N PRO A 52 -0.19 20.70 -2.38
CA PRO A 52 0.84 20.12 -3.22
C PRO A 52 1.99 19.57 -2.37
N MET A 53 2.74 18.61 -2.90
CA MET A 53 3.92 18.12 -2.21
C MET A 53 4.96 19.23 -2.07
N THR A 54 5.50 19.37 -0.88
CA THR A 54 6.62 20.28 -0.61
C THR A 54 7.89 19.79 -1.29
N GLU A 55 8.82 20.70 -1.62
CA GLU A 55 10.13 20.31 -2.21
C GLU A 55 10.88 19.29 -1.33
N ARG A 56 10.74 19.40 0.00
CA ARG A 56 11.31 18.42 0.93
C ARG A 56 10.74 17.00 0.74
N GLN A 57 9.44 16.88 0.46
CA GLN A 57 8.81 15.59 0.17
C GLN A 57 9.27 15.06 -1.19
N LEU A 58 9.37 15.92 -2.20
CA LEU A 58 9.89 15.56 -3.52
C LEU A 58 11.33 15.06 -3.44
N ASP A 59 12.20 15.75 -2.71
CA ASP A 59 13.59 15.32 -2.51
C ASP A 59 13.69 13.98 -1.76
N TYR A 60 12.83 13.78 -0.75
CA TYR A 60 12.73 12.49 -0.09
C TYR A 60 12.34 11.37 -1.07
N LEU A 61 11.31 11.59 -1.91
CA LEU A 61 10.88 10.63 -2.91
C LEU A 61 11.99 10.33 -3.93
N ARG A 62 12.71 11.36 -4.40
CA ARG A 62 13.88 11.22 -5.27
C ARG A 62 14.93 10.32 -4.63
N LYS A 63 15.25 10.56 -3.36
CA LYS A 63 16.27 9.81 -2.63
C LYS A 63 15.90 8.35 -2.42
N VAL A 64 14.65 8.04 -2.10
CA VAL A 64 14.23 6.65 -1.84
C VAL A 64 14.03 5.84 -3.12
N HIS A 65 13.61 6.46 -4.22
CA HIS A 65 13.40 5.75 -5.50
C HIS A 65 14.68 5.65 -6.34
N LYS A 66 15.68 6.52 -6.14
CA LYS A 66 16.95 6.50 -6.90
C LYS A 66 17.61 5.11 -7.02
N PRO A 67 17.72 4.28 -5.96
CA PRO A 67 18.32 2.96 -6.08
C PRO A 67 17.52 2.01 -6.97
N VAL A 68 16.19 2.07 -6.91
CA VAL A 68 15.31 1.22 -7.72
C VAL A 68 15.35 1.68 -9.18
N ILE A 69 15.30 3.00 -9.42
CA ILE A 69 15.45 3.60 -10.75
C ILE A 69 16.75 3.15 -11.40
N ALA A 70 17.88 3.23 -10.68
CA ALA A 70 19.17 2.81 -11.20
C ALA A 70 19.27 1.29 -11.44
N ARG A 71 18.70 0.48 -10.54
CA ARG A 71 18.78 -0.99 -10.63
C ARG A 71 17.96 -1.57 -11.78
N HIS A 72 16.78 -1.01 -12.02
CA HIS A 72 15.82 -1.54 -12.99
C HIS A 72 15.74 -0.71 -14.26
N ASN A 73 16.58 0.33 -14.40
CA ASN A 73 16.48 1.32 -15.45
C ASN A 73 15.05 1.85 -15.55
N ILE A 74 14.48 2.40 -14.48
CA ILE A 74 13.10 2.92 -14.56
C ILE A 74 13.11 4.27 -15.26
N SER A 75 12.18 4.49 -16.18
CA SER A 75 12.01 5.72 -16.95
C SER A 75 10.64 6.37 -16.70
N GLN A 76 10.43 7.54 -17.29
CA GLN A 76 9.12 8.18 -17.33
C GLN A 76 8.04 7.28 -17.99
N THR A 77 8.40 6.42 -18.93
CA THR A 77 7.46 5.45 -19.53
C THR A 77 6.88 4.50 -18.48
N HIS A 78 7.73 3.98 -17.60
CA HIS A 78 7.30 3.11 -16.51
C HIS A 78 6.43 3.87 -15.50
N TYR A 79 6.78 5.13 -15.21
CA TYR A 79 5.96 5.99 -14.38
C TYR A 79 4.57 6.22 -14.96
N ASP A 80 4.49 6.55 -16.25
CA ASP A 80 3.23 6.80 -16.95
C ASP A 80 2.34 5.54 -16.94
N LEU A 81 2.92 4.35 -17.12
CA LEU A 81 2.21 3.07 -16.98
C LEU A 81 1.69 2.85 -15.55
N MET A 82 2.52 3.09 -14.52
CA MET A 82 2.09 2.96 -13.12
C MET A 82 0.91 3.90 -12.81
N VAL A 83 0.98 5.17 -13.25
CA VAL A 83 -0.12 6.12 -13.02
C VAL A 83 -1.37 5.70 -13.80
N GLY A 84 -1.23 5.24 -15.04
CA GLY A 84 -2.34 4.71 -15.84
C GLY A 84 -3.05 3.56 -15.14
N HIS A 85 -2.31 2.53 -14.70
CA HIS A 85 -2.87 1.39 -13.98
C HIS A 85 -3.58 1.79 -12.69
N LEU A 86 -3.07 2.80 -11.98
CA LEU A 86 -3.72 3.31 -10.76
C LEU A 86 -5.05 3.98 -11.08
N VAL A 87 -5.07 4.89 -12.06
CA VAL A 87 -6.28 5.61 -12.47
C VAL A 87 -7.34 4.64 -12.98
N ASP A 88 -6.96 3.64 -13.78
CA ASP A 88 -7.87 2.64 -14.29
C ASP A 88 -8.44 1.75 -13.17
N ALA A 89 -7.62 1.37 -12.20
CA ALA A 89 -8.08 0.62 -11.03
C ALA A 89 -9.07 1.44 -10.18
N MET A 90 -8.79 2.72 -9.96
CA MET A 90 -9.70 3.62 -9.23
C MET A 90 -11.02 3.81 -9.97
N ARG A 91 -10.98 4.03 -11.29
CA ARG A 91 -12.17 4.17 -12.15
C ARG A 91 -13.04 2.91 -12.10
N THR A 92 -12.42 1.74 -12.24
CA THR A 92 -13.11 0.43 -12.21
C THR A 92 -13.82 0.20 -10.88
N ASN A 93 -13.25 0.70 -9.78
CA ASN A 93 -13.81 0.60 -8.43
C ASN A 93 -14.78 1.74 -8.08
N GLY A 94 -15.22 2.54 -9.06
CA GLY A 94 -16.30 3.53 -8.88
C GLY A 94 -15.84 4.92 -8.44
N ALA A 95 -14.54 5.24 -8.55
CA ALA A 95 -14.10 6.62 -8.33
C ALA A 95 -14.69 7.54 -9.41
N GLN A 96 -15.28 8.66 -8.98
CA GLN A 96 -15.77 9.70 -9.86
C GLN A 96 -14.60 10.40 -10.59
N GLU A 97 -14.82 10.85 -11.84
CA GLU A 97 -13.78 11.48 -12.67
C GLU A 97 -13.10 12.67 -11.98
N GLN A 98 -13.84 13.50 -11.22
CA GLN A 98 -13.23 14.59 -10.44
C GLN A 98 -12.14 14.13 -9.47
N HIS A 99 -12.25 12.93 -8.90
CA HIS A 99 -11.21 12.38 -8.04
C HIS A 99 -10.03 11.85 -8.84
N LEU A 100 -10.27 11.33 -10.04
CA LEU A 100 -9.23 10.84 -10.94
C LEU A 100 -8.37 12.00 -11.45
N ASP A 101 -9.01 13.09 -11.89
CA ASP A 101 -8.35 14.32 -12.33
C ASP A 101 -7.48 14.90 -11.21
N MET A 102 -8.03 14.96 -9.98
CA MET A 102 -7.28 15.42 -8.81
C MET A 102 -6.06 14.55 -8.53
N VAL A 103 -6.19 13.22 -8.59
CA VAL A 103 -5.07 12.30 -8.37
C VAL A 103 -4.02 12.48 -9.46
N GLN A 104 -4.42 12.50 -10.74
CA GLN A 104 -3.49 12.74 -11.85
C GLN A 104 -2.73 14.06 -11.69
N ALA A 105 -3.44 15.16 -11.40
CA ALA A 105 -2.84 16.47 -11.18
C ALA A 105 -1.83 16.47 -10.03
N LYS A 106 -2.13 15.78 -8.91
CA LYS A 106 -1.22 15.68 -7.76
C LYS A 106 -0.03 14.77 -8.01
N LEU A 107 -0.18 13.75 -8.85
CA LEU A 107 0.92 12.86 -9.21
C LEU A 107 1.84 13.47 -10.26
N GLN A 108 1.33 14.29 -11.18
CA GLN A 108 2.07 14.83 -12.32
C GLN A 108 3.49 15.36 -11.99
N PRO A 109 3.72 16.14 -10.91
CA PRO A 109 5.07 16.63 -10.57
C PRO A 109 6.08 15.52 -10.24
N LEU A 110 5.60 14.32 -9.88
CA LEU A 110 6.46 13.18 -9.58
C LEU A 110 7.08 12.56 -10.82
N ARG A 111 6.53 12.83 -12.01
CA ARG A 111 7.04 12.34 -13.29
C ARG A 111 8.50 12.77 -13.52
N ASP A 112 8.85 13.97 -13.09
CA ASP A 112 10.19 14.55 -13.24
C ASP A 112 11.23 13.91 -12.31
N LEU A 113 10.82 13.05 -11.39
CA LEU A 113 11.74 12.24 -10.59
C LEU A 113 12.36 11.09 -11.40
N PHE A 114 11.79 10.77 -12.56
CA PHE A 114 12.21 9.67 -13.41
C PHE A 114 12.98 10.20 -14.63
N PRO A 115 14.04 9.49 -15.06
CA PRO A 115 14.74 9.79 -16.30
C PRO A 115 13.78 9.80 -17.50
N PRO A 116 14.02 10.63 -18.52
CA PRO A 116 13.24 10.63 -19.75
C PRO A 116 13.16 9.23 -20.40
N PRO A 117 12.15 8.98 -21.26
CA PRO A 117 12.05 7.75 -22.03
C PRO A 117 13.33 7.47 -22.82
N SER A 118 13.70 6.20 -22.92
CA SER A 118 14.87 5.76 -23.67
C SER A 118 14.56 4.43 -24.34
N ALA A 119 14.88 4.32 -25.63
CA ALA A 119 14.61 3.12 -26.42
C ALA A 119 15.26 1.85 -25.83
N ALA A 120 16.41 1.99 -25.16
CA ALA A 120 17.09 0.85 -24.49
C ALA A 120 16.36 0.37 -23.23
N THR A 121 15.53 1.23 -22.66
CA THR A 121 14.91 1.05 -21.35
C THR A 121 13.44 0.63 -21.47
N ASP A 122 12.78 1.08 -22.52
CA ASP A 122 11.33 0.98 -22.68
C ASP A 122 10.88 -0.18 -23.59
N THR A 123 11.84 -0.93 -24.15
CA THR A 123 11.52 -2.17 -24.88
C THR A 123 11.22 -3.29 -23.90
N PRO A 124 10.08 -4.00 -24.06
CA PRO A 124 9.85 -5.25 -23.38
C PRO A 124 11.04 -6.16 -23.65
N VAL A 125 11.66 -6.70 -22.58
CA VAL A 125 12.80 -7.61 -22.72
C VAL A 125 12.31 -8.84 -23.49
N ASP A 126 12.63 -8.84 -24.79
CA ASP A 126 12.24 -9.76 -25.85
C ASP A 126 12.24 -11.22 -25.37
N GLY A 127 11.11 -11.91 -25.29
CA GLY A 127 10.67 -12.76 -26.41
C GLY A 127 9.54 -13.74 -26.06
N THR A 128 8.63 -13.38 -25.15
CA THR A 128 7.43 -14.22 -24.92
C THR A 128 6.33 -13.76 -25.86
N LEU A 129 6.02 -14.61 -26.85
CA LEU A 129 4.89 -14.52 -27.76
C LEU A 129 3.66 -13.89 -27.07
N MET A 130 3.13 -12.82 -27.68
CA MET A 130 1.85 -12.21 -27.33
C MET A 130 0.74 -13.27 -27.48
N VAL A 131 0.39 -13.93 -26.38
CA VAL A 131 -0.90 -14.60 -26.26
C VAL A 131 -1.92 -13.48 -26.14
N HIS A 132 -2.74 -13.29 -27.17
CA HIS A 132 -3.91 -12.42 -27.12
C HIS A 132 -4.71 -12.76 -25.86
N HIS A 133 -4.60 -11.92 -24.84
CA HIS A 133 -5.37 -12.07 -23.61
C HIS A 133 -6.81 -11.68 -23.92
N THR A 134 -7.62 -12.67 -24.29
CA THR A 134 -9.07 -12.56 -24.31
C THR A 134 -9.53 -12.14 -22.92
N GLN A 135 -10.11 -10.95 -22.86
CA GLN A 135 -10.92 -10.38 -21.79
C GLN A 135 -11.40 -11.44 -20.79
N CYS A 136 -10.74 -11.51 -19.63
CA CYS A 136 -11.10 -12.42 -18.56
C CYS A 136 -12.51 -12.05 -18.05
N PRO A 137 -13.50 -12.96 -18.09
CA PRO A 137 -14.84 -12.63 -17.62
C PRO A 137 -14.81 -12.47 -16.10
N HIS A 138 -15.09 -11.24 -15.65
CA HIS A 138 -15.12 -10.76 -14.26
C HIS A 138 -16.08 -11.51 -13.29
N LYS A 139 -16.64 -12.67 -13.67
CA LYS A 139 -17.74 -13.32 -12.95
C LYS A 139 -17.35 -14.06 -11.67
N HIS A 140 -16.06 -14.26 -11.38
CA HIS A 140 -15.65 -15.04 -10.21
C HIS A 140 -15.59 -14.24 -8.90
N TYR A 141 -15.63 -12.90 -8.95
CA TYR A 141 -15.47 -12.07 -7.74
C TYR A 141 -16.78 -11.85 -6.97
N GLN A 142 -17.94 -11.89 -7.65
CA GLN A 142 -19.24 -11.74 -6.99
C GLN A 142 -19.54 -12.91 -6.03
N GLN A 143 -19.03 -14.11 -6.31
CA GLN A 143 -19.23 -15.28 -5.44
C GLN A 143 -18.42 -15.20 -4.14
N GLN A 144 -17.22 -14.59 -4.17
CA GLN A 144 -16.41 -14.44 -2.97
C GLN A 144 -16.94 -13.33 -2.04
N GLN A 145 -17.52 -12.25 -2.59
CA GLN A 145 -18.20 -11.22 -1.79
C GLN A 145 -19.50 -11.74 -1.15
N GLN A 146 -20.24 -12.63 -1.81
CA GLN A 146 -21.43 -13.28 -1.23
C GLN A 146 -21.08 -14.17 -0.04
N LEU A 147 -19.93 -14.85 -0.04
CA LEU A 147 -19.50 -15.67 1.10
C LEU A 147 -19.12 -14.84 2.34
N TYR A 148 -18.67 -13.59 2.17
CA TYR A 148 -18.40 -12.69 3.30
C TYR A 148 -19.67 -12.04 3.86
N ALA A 149 -20.68 -11.75 3.03
CA ALA A 149 -21.96 -11.19 3.50
C ALA A 149 -22.75 -12.19 4.36
N VAL A 150 -22.72 -13.49 4.02
CA VAL A 150 -23.44 -14.54 4.76
C VAL A 150 -22.89 -14.74 6.19
N HIS A 151 -21.62 -14.42 6.45
CA HIS A 151 -21.04 -14.54 7.79
C HIS A 151 -21.40 -13.38 8.74
N GLN A 152 -21.95 -12.26 8.24
CA GLN A 152 -22.27 -11.11 9.07
C GLN A 152 -23.70 -11.16 9.65
N GLU A 153 -24.63 -11.89 9.00
CA GLU A 153 -26.01 -12.02 9.47
C GLU A 153 -26.22 -13.08 10.58
N GLN A 154 -25.24 -13.93 10.87
CA GLN A 154 -25.34 -14.94 11.95
C GLN A 154 -24.86 -14.45 13.33
N SER A 155 -24.51 -13.17 13.48
CA SER A 155 -23.99 -12.58 14.73
C SER A 155 -25.03 -11.80 15.56
N GLY A 156 -26.31 -11.85 15.21
CA GLY A 156 -27.36 -11.11 15.92
C GLY A 156 -28.36 -12.03 16.59
N VAL A 157 -28.31 -12.10 17.93
CA VAL A 157 -29.38 -12.20 18.94
C VAL A 157 -28.83 -13.00 20.12
N LEU A 158 -28.24 -12.30 21.08
CA LEU A 158 -28.23 -12.73 22.46
C LEU A 158 -28.95 -11.65 23.26
N ASP A 159 -30.20 -11.93 23.61
CA ASP A 159 -30.97 -11.19 24.60
C ASP A 159 -30.22 -11.22 25.93
N MET A 160 -29.73 -10.06 26.39
CA MET A 160 -29.28 -9.89 27.77
C MET A 160 -30.36 -9.18 28.56
N ASP A 161 -31.00 -9.98 29.41
CA ASP A 161 -31.99 -9.56 30.37
C ASP A 161 -31.37 -8.64 31.44
N SER A 162 -32.13 -7.63 31.82
CA SER A 162 -31.69 -6.51 32.64
C SER A 162 -32.05 -6.76 34.10
N SER A 163 -31.05 -6.99 34.96
CA SER A 163 -31.20 -6.77 36.41
C SER A 163 -29.87 -6.74 37.17
N SER A 164 -29.62 -5.57 37.78
CA SER A 164 -29.12 -5.38 39.15
C SER A 164 -27.70 -5.88 39.53
N MET A 165 -26.75 -4.94 39.65
CA MET A 165 -26.21 -4.47 40.95
C MET A 165 -24.88 -3.70 40.78
N GLN A 166 -24.91 -2.47 41.34
CA GLN A 166 -23.88 -1.70 42.04
C GLN A 166 -22.37 -1.88 41.74
N ASP A 167 -21.78 -0.73 41.42
CA ASP A 167 -20.54 -0.16 41.99
C ASP A 167 -19.23 -0.90 41.74
N SER A 168 -18.41 -0.36 40.81
CA SER A 168 -16.94 -0.36 40.88
C SER A 168 -16.30 0.40 39.71
N SER A 169 -15.61 1.49 40.07
CA SER A 169 -14.50 2.18 39.41
C SER A 169 -14.00 1.64 38.06
N ILE A 170 -14.16 2.46 37.00
CA ILE A 170 -13.62 2.21 35.66
C ILE A 170 -12.16 2.69 35.58
N HIS A 171 -11.22 1.74 35.66
CA HIS A 171 -9.86 1.92 35.16
C HIS A 171 -9.76 1.20 33.81
N CYS A 172 -9.73 1.97 32.71
CA CYS A 172 -9.65 1.44 31.36
C CYS A 172 -8.19 1.11 31.02
N CYS A 173 -7.81 -0.16 31.12
CA CYS A 173 -6.54 -0.69 30.62
C CYS A 173 -6.78 -1.50 29.35
N SER A 174 -6.43 -0.92 28.21
CA SER A 174 -6.20 -1.61 26.94
C SER A 174 -4.98 -2.54 27.07
N SER A 175 -5.18 -3.85 26.96
CA SER A 175 -4.13 -4.84 26.73
C SER A 175 -4.72 -5.97 25.89
N ILE A 176 -3.99 -6.34 24.83
CA ILE A 176 -4.18 -7.38 23.78
C ILE A 176 -3.67 -6.70 22.48
N CYS A 177 -2.53 -6.98 21.86
CA CYS A 177 -1.70 -8.19 21.78
C CYS A 177 -0.20 -7.83 21.75
N THR A 178 0.60 -8.41 22.64
CA THR A 178 2.02 -8.71 22.36
C THR A 178 2.32 -10.07 22.99
N ASP A 179 2.16 -11.15 22.22
CA ASP A 179 2.73 -12.44 22.57
C ASP A 179 3.22 -13.10 21.27
N PHE A 180 4.52 -12.91 21.01
CA PHE A 180 5.30 -13.86 20.21
C PHE A 180 6.73 -13.84 20.74
N ASP A 181 6.93 -14.50 21.87
CA ASP A 181 8.26 -14.93 22.31
C ASP A 181 8.14 -16.30 22.98
N SER A 182 8.79 -17.30 22.38
CA SER A 182 9.06 -18.60 22.99
C SER A 182 10.52 -18.95 22.71
N LYS A 183 11.32 -18.78 23.76
CA LYS A 183 12.42 -19.65 24.25
C LYS A 183 12.34 -21.10 23.73
N ASP A 184 13.40 -21.87 23.51
CA ASP A 184 14.81 -21.85 23.93
C ASP A 184 15.56 -22.84 23.01
N GLN A 185 16.82 -22.58 22.65
CA GLN A 185 17.90 -23.54 22.93
C GLN A 185 19.29 -22.89 22.84
N GLN A 186 19.94 -22.81 24.00
CA GLN A 186 21.34 -22.49 24.18
C GLN A 186 22.23 -23.64 23.67
N VAL A 187 23.22 -23.33 22.84
CA VAL A 187 24.57 -23.89 22.96
C VAL A 187 25.56 -22.76 22.64
N GLY A 188 26.48 -22.51 23.57
CA GLY A 188 27.32 -21.32 23.58
C GLY A 188 28.38 -21.26 22.49
N HIS A 189 28.71 -20.05 22.08
CA HIS A 189 30.08 -19.66 21.74
C HIS A 189 30.26 -18.16 21.96
N ALA A 190 31.39 -17.82 22.57
CA ALA A 190 31.78 -16.46 22.91
C ALA A 190 32.09 -15.63 21.64
N GLY A 191 31.72 -14.35 21.70
CA GLY A 191 32.36 -13.26 20.96
C GLY A 191 31.78 -12.93 19.59
N SER A 192 30.80 -12.02 19.54
CA SER A 192 30.68 -11.08 18.41
C SER A 192 29.77 -9.90 18.74
N ALA A 193 30.29 -8.67 18.58
CA ALA A 193 29.54 -7.43 18.74
C ALA A 193 28.55 -7.26 17.58
N ALA A 194 27.29 -7.65 17.79
CA ALA A 194 26.24 -7.54 16.79
C ALA A 194 25.59 -6.15 16.80
N ALA A 195 25.81 -5.39 15.72
CA ALA A 195 25.10 -4.17 15.41
C ALA A 195 23.59 -4.44 15.26
N GLN A 196 22.78 -3.78 16.09
CA GLN A 196 21.32 -3.84 16.00
C GLN A 196 20.79 -3.21 14.68
N PRO A 197 19.71 -3.76 14.08
CA PRO A 197 19.20 -3.28 12.80
C PRO A 197 18.52 -1.91 12.94
N LYS A 198 19.06 -0.92 12.21
CA LYS A 198 18.61 0.49 12.15
C LYS A 198 17.15 0.69 11.71
N VAL A 199 16.44 -0.37 11.32
CA VAL A 199 15.06 -0.34 10.80
C VAL A 199 14.04 0.05 11.90
N LYS A 200 14.26 -0.38 13.16
CA LYS A 200 13.34 -0.05 14.28
C LYS A 200 13.37 1.44 14.67
N ALA A 201 14.46 2.15 14.38
CA ALA A 201 14.62 3.55 14.76
C ALA A 201 13.81 4.51 13.87
N TRP A 202 13.63 4.19 12.60
CA TRP A 202 12.92 5.05 11.64
C TRP A 202 11.40 5.05 11.88
N ALA A 203 10.77 3.88 12.05
CA ALA A 203 9.34 3.76 12.32
C ALA A 203 8.93 4.48 13.64
N LYS A 204 9.77 4.38 14.67
CA LYS A 204 9.54 5.04 15.97
C LYS A 204 9.72 6.57 15.90
N LYS A 205 10.45 7.08 14.90
CA LYS A 205 10.63 8.52 14.66
C LYS A 205 9.45 9.11 13.86
N LEU A 206 8.93 8.35 12.89
CA LEU A 206 7.74 8.72 12.12
C LEU A 206 6.50 8.84 13.03
N LEU A 207 6.26 7.84 13.89
CA LEU A 207 5.12 7.84 14.83
C LEU A 207 5.19 8.97 15.87
N ARG A 208 6.39 9.37 16.33
CA ARG A 208 6.56 10.51 17.23
C ARG A 208 6.31 11.85 16.54
N SER A 209 6.68 11.98 15.27
CA SER A 209 6.43 13.20 14.49
C SER A 209 4.94 13.45 14.21
N LEU A 210 4.11 12.40 14.22
CA LEU A 210 2.67 12.49 13.99
C LEU A 210 1.88 12.82 15.27
N ARG A 211 2.42 12.51 16.45
CA ARG A 211 1.76 12.77 17.74
C ARG A 211 1.97 14.21 18.27
N GLY A 212 2.96 14.94 17.77
CA GLY A 212 3.32 16.28 18.26
C GLY A 212 2.63 17.46 17.57
N LYS A 213 1.57 17.26 16.78
CA LYS A 213 0.88 18.33 16.02
C LYS A 213 -0.60 18.51 16.35
N LEU A 214 -1.07 18.00 17.50
CA LEU A 214 -2.49 18.08 17.90
C LEU A 214 -2.77 19.01 19.09
N THR A 215 -1.82 19.87 19.45
CA THR A 215 -2.02 20.90 20.47
C THR A 215 -1.34 22.17 20.00
N ASP A 216 -2.11 23.01 19.32
CA ASP A 216 -2.13 24.48 19.44
C ASP A 216 -3.35 25.01 18.68
#